data_AF-A0A1M3H209-F1
#
_entry.id   AF-A0A1M3H209-F1
#
_cell.length_a   1.000
_cell.length_b   1.000
_cell.length_c   1.000
_cell.angle_alpha   90.00
_cell.angle_beta   90.00
_cell.angle_gamma   90.00
#
_symmetry.space_group_name_H-M   'P 1'
#
loop_
_entity.id
_entity.type
_entity.pdbx_description
1 polymer ?
#
loop_
_entity_poly.entity_id
_entity_poly.type
_entity_poly.pdbx_seq_one_letter_code
_entity_poly.pdbx_strand_id
1 'polypeptide(L)'
;MLESLISQEILESGPLSQSRFMELASQHPTYGYYRSQEAVGHDFTTSPEISQVFGELIGAWAIDYYLKLKQPKAVSLIELGPGKGTLMADFLRIAKMSKSFFEAINVTLVEINPLLKEAQLKTIPSPVTFVERLEDVPPSSSPLIIIANEFFDALPTNCYKRQDNVLYEKRVAIKDGRLVFTPVRLEENHGPDQIREESPTGVALTHEICSRLLKQTGVFLCIDYGYEKGGGESLQALFGGKLSDPLLHVGKSDLTCHVNFGQLKEIALSRGLGVFGPLSQRQFLKTIGIERRIEMLKRENPSQKASLEVAATRLIHPQQMGTLFKVMAIFSPLTIAPTGFEQ
;
A
#
# COMPACT_ATOMS: atom_id res chain seq x y z
N MET A 1 23.82 -15.66 4.04
CA MET A 1 24.12 -14.95 2.79
C MET A 1 23.69 -13.50 2.87
N LEU A 2 22.39 -13.17 2.92
CA LEU A 2 21.96 -11.77 3.04
C LEU A 2 22.43 -11.09 4.34
N GLU A 3 22.33 -11.77 5.49
CA GLU A 3 22.89 -11.27 6.75
C GLU A 3 24.40 -10.99 6.67
N SER A 4 25.13 -11.81 5.90
CA SER A 4 26.58 -11.63 5.71
C SER A 4 26.88 -10.39 4.87
N LEU A 5 26.08 -10.12 3.84
CA LEU A 5 26.18 -8.89 3.04
C LEU A 5 25.86 -7.64 3.87
N ILE A 6 24.78 -7.69 4.65
CA ILE A 6 24.41 -6.62 5.59
C ILE A 6 25.52 -6.40 6.60
N SER A 7 26.09 -7.48 7.14
CA SER A 7 27.17 -7.38 8.11
C SER A 7 28.42 -6.74 7.51
N GLN A 8 28.76 -7.08 6.26
CA GLN A 8 29.85 -6.46 5.54
C GLN A 8 29.61 -4.96 5.31
N GLU A 9 28.41 -4.56 4.87
CA GLU A 9 28.05 -3.15 4.67
C GLU A 9 28.17 -2.37 5.99
N ILE A 10 27.77 -2.96 7.12
CA ILE A 10 27.92 -2.36 8.46
C ILE A 10 29.40 -2.20 8.85
N LEU A 11 30.25 -3.19 8.57
CA LEU A 11 31.68 -3.14 8.90
C LEU A 11 32.42 -2.08 8.08
N GLU A 12 31.99 -1.85 6.84
CA GLU A 12 32.62 -0.89 5.92
C GLU A 12 32.13 0.54 6.14
N SER A 13 30.83 0.74 6.37
CA SER A 13 30.18 2.06 6.36
C SER A 13 29.59 2.49 7.71
N GLY A 14 29.68 1.64 8.74
CA GLY A 14 29.02 1.85 10.03
C GLY A 14 27.55 1.42 10.04
N PRO A 15 26.81 1.70 11.14
CA PRO A 15 25.43 1.24 11.29
C PRO A 15 24.51 1.69 10.14
N LEU A 16 23.73 0.76 9.59
CA LEU A 16 22.77 1.01 8.50
C LEU A 16 21.51 1.68 9.01
N SER A 17 20.89 2.56 8.22
CA SER A 17 19.55 3.05 8.53
C SER A 17 18.53 1.89 8.54
N GLN A 18 17.44 2.04 9.28
CA GLN A 18 16.34 1.08 9.25
C GLN A 18 15.79 0.91 7.81
N SER A 19 15.68 2.00 7.05
CA SER A 19 15.24 1.92 5.65
C SER A 19 16.20 1.09 4.80
N ARG A 20 17.52 1.26 4.94
CA ARG A 20 18.50 0.50 4.14
C ARG A 20 18.46 -0.99 4.48
N PHE A 21 18.29 -1.31 5.77
CA PHE A 21 18.06 -2.69 6.19
C PHE A 21 16.78 -3.27 5.57
N MET A 22 15.66 -2.55 5.63
CA MET A 22 14.39 -2.98 5.02
C MET A 22 14.51 -3.16 3.51
N GLU A 23 15.18 -2.24 2.81
CA GLU A 23 15.42 -2.32 1.37
C GLU A 23 16.15 -3.63 1.00
N LEU A 24 17.23 -3.96 1.72
CA LEU A 24 17.98 -5.20 1.51
C LEU A 24 17.14 -6.43 1.87
N ALA A 25 16.45 -6.42 3.01
CA ALA A 25 15.61 -7.53 3.44
C ALA A 25 14.42 -7.79 2.51
N SER A 26 13.78 -6.75 1.98
CA SER A 26 12.55 -6.88 1.20
C SER A 26 12.81 -6.95 -0.31
N GLN A 27 13.79 -6.22 -0.84
CA GLN A 27 13.91 -5.96 -2.29
C GLN A 27 15.25 -6.38 -2.91
N HIS A 28 16.22 -6.90 -2.13
CA HIS A 28 17.51 -7.33 -2.67
C HIS A 28 17.31 -8.26 -3.89
N PRO A 29 17.96 -8.00 -5.05
CA PRO A 29 17.69 -8.69 -6.32
C PRO A 29 17.66 -10.22 -6.24
N THR A 30 18.49 -10.81 -5.37
CA THR A 30 18.65 -12.26 -5.23
C THR A 30 18.04 -12.84 -3.96
N TYR A 31 17.91 -12.03 -2.90
CA TYR A 31 17.66 -12.53 -1.53
C TYR A 31 16.54 -11.78 -0.80
N GLY A 32 15.96 -10.77 -1.43
CA GLY A 32 14.89 -9.98 -0.84
C GLY A 32 13.58 -10.76 -0.87
N TYR A 33 12.80 -10.61 0.20
CA TYR A 33 11.53 -11.29 0.38
C TYR A 33 10.59 -11.16 -0.84
N TYR A 34 10.37 -9.95 -1.35
CA TYR A 34 9.47 -9.72 -2.49
C TYR A 34 10.02 -10.20 -3.83
N ARG A 35 11.26 -10.65 -3.92
CA ARG A 35 11.82 -11.26 -5.15
C ARG A 35 11.91 -12.78 -5.06
N SER A 36 11.61 -13.37 -3.91
CA SER A 36 11.71 -14.79 -3.68
C SER A 36 10.35 -15.49 -3.83
N GLN A 37 10.36 -16.83 -3.70
CA GLN A 37 9.13 -17.63 -3.73
C GLN A 37 8.31 -17.46 -2.45
N GLU A 38 8.95 -17.08 -1.35
CA GLU A 38 8.32 -16.81 -0.06
C GLU A 38 7.23 -15.73 -0.19
N ALA A 39 7.44 -14.66 -0.95
CA ALA A 39 6.39 -13.66 -1.20
C ALA A 39 5.18 -14.17 -1.99
N VAL A 40 5.29 -15.32 -2.66
CA VAL A 40 4.14 -15.98 -3.33
C VAL A 40 3.26 -16.70 -2.28
N GLY A 41 3.78 -16.96 -1.07
CA GLY A 41 3.13 -17.70 0.00
C GLY A 41 3.04 -16.93 1.33
N HIS A 42 1.86 -16.36 1.58
CA HIS A 42 1.27 -15.96 2.88
C HIS A 42 2.20 -15.68 4.07
N ASP A 43 2.42 -14.38 4.34
CA ASP A 43 2.69 -13.88 5.69
C ASP A 43 1.56 -12.96 6.19
N PHE A 44 1.02 -12.05 5.36
CA PHE A 44 -0.21 -11.31 5.67
C PHE A 44 -1.43 -11.80 4.87
N THR A 45 -2.59 -11.90 5.54
CA THR A 45 -3.88 -11.99 4.86
C THR A 45 -4.38 -10.56 4.59
N THR A 46 -4.28 -10.12 3.34
CA THR A 46 -4.68 -8.77 2.90
C THR A 46 -6.20 -8.63 2.76
N SER A 47 -6.70 -7.39 2.71
CA SER A 47 -8.15 -7.11 2.54
C SER A 47 -8.80 -7.84 1.35
N PRO A 48 -8.18 -7.88 0.15
CA PRO A 48 -8.71 -8.63 -0.99
C PRO A 48 -8.81 -10.15 -0.75
N GLU A 49 -7.88 -10.74 0.02
CA GLU A 49 -7.87 -12.18 0.31
C GLU A 49 -8.92 -12.57 1.37
N ILE A 50 -9.40 -11.62 2.16
CA ILE A 50 -10.44 -11.83 3.18
C ILE A 50 -11.82 -11.94 2.54
N SER A 51 -12.11 -11.07 1.56
CA SER A 51 -13.42 -11.04 0.92
C SER A 51 -13.38 -10.41 -0.47
N GLN A 52 -14.03 -11.10 -1.42
CA GLN A 52 -14.30 -10.54 -2.74
C GLN A 52 -15.05 -9.20 -2.69
N VAL A 53 -15.81 -8.95 -1.61
CA VAL A 53 -16.58 -7.72 -1.42
C VAL A 53 -15.65 -6.50 -1.44
N PHE A 54 -14.43 -6.63 -0.94
CA PHE A 54 -13.48 -5.53 -0.94
C PHE A 54 -13.18 -5.07 -2.37
N GLY A 55 -12.70 -5.97 -3.25
CA GLY A 55 -12.40 -5.62 -4.63
C GLY A 55 -13.62 -5.22 -5.45
N GLU A 56 -14.78 -5.85 -5.20
CA GLU A 56 -16.03 -5.47 -5.83
C GLU A 56 -16.43 -4.01 -5.54
N LEU A 57 -16.27 -3.57 -4.29
CA LEU A 57 -16.59 -2.20 -3.89
C LEU A 57 -15.61 -1.17 -4.45
N ILE A 58 -14.31 -1.49 -4.52
CA ILE A 58 -13.33 -0.62 -5.18
C ILE A 58 -13.64 -0.50 -6.68
N GLY A 59 -14.05 -1.59 -7.32
CA GLY A 59 -14.55 -1.59 -8.70
C GLY A 59 -15.77 -0.70 -8.89
N ALA A 60 -16.76 -0.81 -8.00
CA ALA A 60 -17.95 0.05 -8.04
C ALA A 60 -17.61 1.54 -7.81
N TRP A 61 -16.70 1.82 -6.87
CA TRP A 61 -16.19 3.17 -6.61
C TRP A 61 -15.51 3.78 -7.84
N ALA A 62 -14.70 2.99 -8.56
CA ALA A 62 -14.06 3.46 -9.79
C ALA A 62 -15.05 3.68 -10.94
N ILE A 63 -16.11 2.88 -11.04
CA ILE A 63 -17.21 3.13 -11.99
C ILE A 63 -17.88 4.48 -11.68
N ASP A 64 -18.19 4.76 -10.41
CA ASP A 64 -18.77 6.05 -10.02
C ASP A 64 -17.85 7.22 -10.43
N TYR A 65 -16.56 7.12 -10.14
CA TYR A 65 -15.58 8.13 -10.54
C TYR A 65 -15.53 8.30 -12.08
N TYR A 66 -15.54 7.21 -12.83
CA TYR A 66 -15.61 7.23 -14.29
C TYR A 66 -16.85 7.95 -14.84
N LEU A 67 -18.00 7.79 -14.20
CA LEU A 67 -19.22 8.52 -14.57
C LEU A 67 -19.06 10.03 -14.31
N LYS A 68 -18.40 10.44 -13.23
CA LYS A 68 -18.05 11.84 -12.96
C LYS A 68 -17.11 12.43 -14.00
N LEU A 69 -16.19 11.62 -14.52
CA LEU A 69 -15.29 11.95 -15.64
C LEU A 69 -16.02 12.11 -16.98
N LYS A 70 -17.35 11.93 -17.02
CA LYS A 70 -18.18 11.99 -18.24
C LYS A 70 -17.83 10.91 -19.26
N GLN A 71 -17.47 9.73 -18.75
CA GLN A 71 -17.29 8.51 -19.55
C GLN A 71 -16.27 8.66 -20.71
N PRO A 72 -15.01 9.02 -20.41
CA PRO A 72 -13.96 9.12 -21.41
C PRO A 72 -13.74 7.78 -22.13
N LYS A 73 -13.32 7.83 -23.40
CA LYS A 73 -13.07 6.60 -24.20
C LYS A 73 -11.86 5.78 -23.73
N ALA A 74 -10.99 6.35 -22.91
CA ALA A 74 -9.80 5.69 -22.41
C ALA A 74 -9.50 6.18 -20.99
N VAL A 75 -9.15 5.25 -20.10
CA VAL A 75 -8.74 5.48 -18.71
C VAL A 75 -7.51 4.62 -18.42
N SER A 76 -6.48 5.19 -17.83
CA SER A 76 -5.35 4.44 -17.30
C SER A 76 -5.69 3.95 -15.90
N LEU A 77 -5.78 2.64 -15.71
CA LEU A 77 -5.98 2.01 -14.40
C LEU A 77 -4.66 1.36 -13.97
N ILE A 78 -4.07 1.85 -12.88
CA ILE A 78 -2.77 1.40 -12.38
C ILE A 78 -2.96 0.81 -10.98
N GLU A 79 -2.43 -0.38 -10.74
CA GLU A 79 -2.32 -0.97 -9.40
C GLU A 79 -0.85 -1.11 -9.00
N LEU A 80 -0.51 -0.61 -7.82
CA LEU A 80 0.83 -0.73 -7.23
C LEU A 80 0.89 -1.97 -6.36
N GLY A 81 1.80 -2.90 -6.67
CA GLY A 81 1.97 -4.16 -5.93
C GLY A 81 0.69 -4.98 -5.81
N PRO A 82 0.17 -5.53 -6.92
CA PRO A 82 -1.13 -6.22 -6.94
C PRO A 82 -1.17 -7.57 -6.20
N GLY A 83 -0.06 -8.00 -5.59
CA GLY A 83 0.04 -9.29 -4.88
C GLY A 83 -0.32 -10.46 -5.80
N LYS A 84 -1.38 -11.21 -5.50
CA LYS A 84 -1.85 -12.32 -6.35
C LYS A 84 -2.76 -11.87 -7.51
N GLY A 85 -3.07 -10.58 -7.61
CA GLY A 85 -4.02 -10.02 -8.59
C GLY A 85 -5.49 -10.16 -8.19
N THR A 86 -5.78 -10.58 -6.95
CA THR A 86 -7.14 -10.82 -6.45
C THR A 86 -7.99 -9.55 -6.45
N LEU A 87 -7.42 -8.42 -5.99
CA LEU A 87 -8.09 -7.11 -6.02
C LEU A 87 -8.50 -6.75 -7.44
N MET A 88 -7.57 -6.79 -8.39
CA MET A 88 -7.87 -6.49 -9.80
C MET A 88 -8.89 -7.46 -10.41
N ALA A 89 -8.81 -8.76 -10.09
CA ALA A 89 -9.75 -9.74 -10.62
C ALA A 89 -11.20 -9.44 -10.18
N ASP A 90 -11.41 -9.15 -8.90
CA ASP A 90 -12.72 -8.76 -8.37
C ASP A 90 -13.18 -7.40 -8.87
N PHE A 91 -12.26 -6.44 -8.95
CA PHE A 91 -12.51 -5.13 -9.54
C PHE A 91 -13.03 -5.27 -10.97
N LEU A 92 -12.34 -6.03 -11.82
CA LEU A 92 -12.69 -6.19 -13.24
C LEU A 92 -13.99 -6.98 -13.43
N ARG A 93 -14.31 -7.88 -12.52
CA ARG A 93 -15.62 -8.58 -12.50
C ARG A 93 -16.78 -7.59 -12.35
N ILE A 94 -16.61 -6.56 -11.51
CA ILE A 94 -17.59 -5.48 -11.39
C ILE A 94 -17.51 -4.48 -12.55
N ALA A 95 -16.30 -4.14 -13.01
CA ALA A 95 -16.11 -3.25 -14.16
C ALA A 95 -16.88 -3.72 -15.39
N LYS A 96 -16.93 -5.03 -15.66
CA LYS A 96 -17.69 -5.65 -16.76
C LYS A 96 -19.20 -5.35 -16.73
N MET A 97 -19.77 -5.01 -15.58
CA MET A 97 -21.18 -4.60 -15.49
C MET A 97 -21.43 -3.24 -16.14
N SER A 98 -20.40 -2.40 -16.26
CA SER A 98 -20.41 -1.14 -17.02
C SER A 98 -19.60 -1.32 -18.30
N LYS A 99 -20.28 -1.69 -19.40
CA LYS A 99 -19.63 -1.94 -20.69
C LYS A 99 -18.71 -0.79 -21.13
N SER A 100 -19.18 0.46 -21.01
CA SER A 100 -18.39 1.63 -21.41
C SER A 100 -17.15 1.83 -20.55
N PHE A 101 -17.21 1.52 -19.25
CA PHE A 101 -16.04 1.60 -18.38
C PHE A 101 -15.04 0.49 -18.69
N PHE A 102 -15.51 -0.75 -18.81
CA PHE A 102 -14.66 -1.91 -19.10
C PHE A 102 -13.91 -1.78 -20.43
N GLU A 103 -14.55 -1.20 -21.46
CA GLU A 103 -13.92 -0.93 -22.76
C GLU A 103 -12.93 0.25 -22.71
N ALA A 104 -13.06 1.16 -21.75
CA ALA A 104 -12.20 2.33 -21.62
C ALA A 104 -10.92 2.06 -20.81
N ILE A 105 -10.94 1.13 -19.86
CA ILE A 105 -9.80 0.92 -18.95
C ILE A 105 -8.64 0.18 -19.63
N ASN A 106 -7.44 0.70 -19.43
CA ASN A 106 -6.18 0.04 -19.77
C ASN A 106 -5.45 -0.27 -18.47
N VAL A 107 -5.32 -1.55 -18.15
CA VAL A 107 -4.78 -2.01 -16.86
C VAL A 107 -3.26 -2.13 -16.91
N THR A 108 -2.59 -1.44 -15.99
CA THR A 108 -1.14 -1.55 -15.77
C THR A 108 -0.87 -1.98 -14.33
N LEU A 109 -0.03 -2.98 -14.16
CA LEU A 109 0.35 -3.53 -12.87
C LEU A 109 1.83 -3.22 -12.62
N VAL A 110 2.13 -2.56 -11.50
CA VAL A 110 3.50 -2.27 -11.07
C VAL A 110 3.96 -3.42 -10.16
N GLU A 111 4.78 -4.31 -10.72
CA GLU A 111 5.20 -5.56 -10.07
C GLU A 111 6.67 -5.86 -10.38
N ILE A 112 7.44 -6.21 -9.35
CA ILE A 112 8.87 -6.54 -9.47
C ILE A 112 9.12 -8.05 -9.44
N ASN A 113 8.19 -8.84 -8.92
CA ASN A 113 8.34 -10.29 -8.76
C ASN A 113 7.86 -11.04 -10.02
N PRO A 114 8.75 -11.74 -10.75
CA PRO A 114 8.36 -12.47 -11.96
C PRO A 114 7.36 -13.61 -11.68
N LEU A 115 7.46 -14.29 -10.53
CA LEU A 115 6.54 -15.37 -10.16
C LEU A 115 5.13 -14.83 -9.86
N LEU A 116 5.03 -13.66 -9.23
CA LEU A 116 3.73 -13.00 -9.03
C LEU A 116 3.14 -12.52 -10.35
N LYS A 117 3.93 -11.99 -11.30
CA LYS A 117 3.45 -11.67 -12.65
C LYS A 117 2.79 -12.87 -13.33
N GLU A 118 3.41 -14.05 -13.25
CA GLU A 118 2.85 -15.29 -13.79
C GLU A 118 1.57 -15.72 -13.08
N ALA A 119 1.49 -15.57 -11.74
CA ALA A 119 0.29 -15.86 -10.98
C ALA A 119 -0.85 -14.90 -11.34
N GLN A 120 -0.56 -13.61 -11.43
CA GLN A 120 -1.51 -12.54 -11.79
C GLN A 120 -2.10 -12.75 -13.18
N LEU A 121 -1.31 -13.19 -14.17
CA LEU A 121 -1.80 -13.55 -15.50
C LEU A 121 -2.81 -14.71 -15.50
N LYS A 122 -2.77 -15.59 -14.49
CA LYS A 122 -3.73 -16.69 -14.32
C LYS A 122 -4.98 -16.22 -13.56
N THR A 123 -4.80 -15.33 -12.58
CA THR A 123 -5.88 -14.81 -11.73
C THR A 123 -6.74 -13.78 -12.45
N ILE A 124 -6.12 -12.87 -13.21
CA ILE A 124 -6.78 -11.69 -13.78
C ILE A 124 -7.39 -12.05 -15.14
N PRO A 125 -8.72 -11.95 -15.31
CA PRO A 125 -9.42 -12.48 -16.49
C PRO A 125 -9.41 -11.47 -17.66
N SER A 126 -8.35 -10.68 -17.82
CA SER A 126 -8.25 -9.61 -18.84
C SER A 126 -6.78 -9.28 -19.15
N PRO A 127 -6.49 -8.72 -20.33
CA PRO A 127 -5.14 -8.27 -20.66
C PRO A 127 -4.64 -7.20 -19.68
N VAL A 128 -3.39 -7.33 -19.25
CA VAL A 128 -2.70 -6.38 -18.37
C VAL A 128 -1.31 -6.08 -18.93
N THR A 129 -0.82 -4.87 -18.66
CA THR A 129 0.58 -4.48 -18.92
C THR A 129 1.36 -4.52 -17.61
N PHE A 130 2.59 -5.07 -17.63
CA PHE A 130 3.48 -5.05 -16.48
C PHE A 130 4.57 -4.00 -16.63
N VAL A 131 4.85 -3.30 -15.55
CA VAL A 131 6.03 -2.45 -15.37
C VAL A 131 6.66 -2.75 -14.01
N GLU A 132 7.93 -2.39 -13.81
CA GLU A 132 8.58 -2.58 -12.50
C GLU A 132 8.43 -1.36 -11.59
N ARG A 133 8.32 -0.16 -12.18
CA ARG A 133 8.18 1.10 -11.45
C ARG A 133 7.04 1.92 -12.02
N LEU A 134 6.45 2.79 -11.18
CA LEU A 134 5.41 3.71 -11.65
C LEU A 134 5.94 4.66 -12.73
N GLU A 135 7.21 5.05 -12.65
CA GLU A 135 7.85 5.93 -13.64
C GLU A 135 7.91 5.29 -15.04
N ASP A 136 7.93 3.96 -15.13
CA ASP A 136 7.98 3.22 -16.39
C ASP A 136 6.63 3.21 -17.13
N VAL A 137 5.54 3.62 -16.46
CA VAL A 137 4.23 3.73 -17.10
C VAL A 137 4.25 4.88 -18.12
N PRO A 138 3.99 4.62 -19.41
CA PRO A 138 4.06 5.66 -20.44
C PRO A 138 3.20 6.87 -20.11
N PRO A 139 3.67 8.10 -20.41
CA PRO A 139 2.84 9.29 -20.31
C PRO A 139 1.56 9.13 -21.15
N SER A 140 0.43 9.59 -20.62
CA SER A 140 -0.86 9.55 -21.29
C SER A 140 -1.63 10.84 -21.03
N SER A 141 -2.56 11.19 -21.91
CA SER A 141 -3.55 12.24 -21.68
C SER A 141 -4.88 11.69 -21.17
N SER A 142 -5.03 10.36 -21.12
CA SER A 142 -6.22 9.71 -20.56
C SER A 142 -6.33 9.99 -19.07
N PRO A 143 -7.57 10.07 -18.53
CA PRO A 143 -7.76 10.11 -17.10
C PRO A 143 -7.15 8.92 -16.38
N LEU A 144 -6.76 9.14 -15.13
CA LEU A 144 -5.92 8.23 -14.36
C LEU A 144 -6.63 7.76 -13.09
N ILE A 145 -6.58 6.46 -12.82
CA ILE A 145 -6.97 5.85 -11.55
C ILE A 145 -5.77 5.02 -11.08
N ILE A 146 -5.17 5.40 -9.94
CA ILE A 146 -4.10 4.63 -9.29
C ILE A 146 -4.64 4.03 -8.00
N ILE A 147 -4.37 2.76 -7.76
CA ILE A 147 -4.75 2.05 -6.54
C ILE A 147 -3.48 1.48 -5.89
N ALA A 148 -3.33 1.72 -4.59
CA ALA A 148 -2.33 1.08 -3.75
C ALA A 148 -3.02 0.55 -2.50
N ASN A 149 -3.09 -0.77 -2.36
CA ASN A 149 -3.62 -1.44 -1.18
C ASN A 149 -2.50 -2.25 -0.53
N GLU A 150 -2.13 -1.93 0.72
CA GLU A 150 -1.07 -2.63 1.45
C GLU A 150 0.23 -2.65 0.64
N PHE A 151 0.65 -1.46 0.19
CA PHE A 151 1.82 -1.26 -0.65
C PHE A 151 2.82 -0.32 0.00
N PHE A 152 2.33 0.72 0.67
CA PHE A 152 3.19 1.75 1.26
C PHE A 152 3.82 1.26 2.56
N ASP A 153 3.18 0.34 3.28
CA ASP A 153 3.70 -0.24 4.52
C ASP A 153 4.95 -1.10 4.31
N ALA A 154 5.04 -1.74 3.15
CA ALA A 154 6.20 -2.51 2.68
C ALA A 154 7.40 -1.63 2.27
N LEU A 155 7.23 -0.31 2.17
CA LEU A 155 8.29 0.57 1.71
C LEU A 155 9.34 0.83 2.81
N PRO A 156 10.64 0.83 2.46
CA PRO A 156 11.72 1.15 3.37
C PRO A 156 11.48 2.42 4.21
N THR A 157 11.52 2.28 5.53
CA THR A 157 11.14 3.33 6.47
C THR A 157 12.21 3.54 7.55
N ASN A 158 12.61 4.79 7.75
CA ASN A 158 13.47 5.21 8.85
C ASN A 158 12.63 5.54 10.09
N CYS A 159 13.18 5.24 11.26
CA CYS A 159 12.58 5.62 12.54
C CYS A 159 13.52 6.60 13.27
N TYR A 160 12.96 7.73 13.68
CA TYR A 160 13.65 8.76 14.43
C TYR A 160 12.98 8.97 15.78
N LYS A 161 13.77 9.25 16.81
CA LYS A 161 13.29 9.58 18.14
C LYS A 161 14.08 10.74 18.71
N ARG A 162 13.40 11.74 19.22
CA ARG A 162 14.02 12.82 19.98
C ARG A 162 14.02 12.49 21.47
N GLN A 163 15.16 12.68 22.13
CA GLN A 163 15.32 12.53 23.57
C GLN A 163 16.31 13.58 24.07
N ASP A 164 15.94 14.33 25.11
CA ASP A 164 16.77 15.37 25.73
C ASP A 164 17.33 16.39 24.71
N ASN A 165 16.48 16.87 23.79
CA ASN A 165 16.84 17.76 22.66
C ASN A 165 17.86 17.19 21.66
N VAL A 166 18.12 15.89 21.69
CA VAL A 166 18.99 15.19 20.74
C VAL A 166 18.14 14.29 19.86
N LEU A 167 18.33 14.39 18.55
CA LEU A 167 17.69 13.49 17.59
C LEU A 167 18.51 12.21 17.44
N TYR A 168 17.85 11.07 17.53
CA TYR A 168 18.42 9.76 17.28
C TYR A 168 17.72 9.09 16.11
N GLU A 169 18.48 8.45 15.24
CA GLU A 169 17.99 7.53 14.22
C GLU A 169 18.14 6.10 14.71
N LYS A 170 17.10 5.28 14.56
CA LYS A 170 17.18 3.84 14.79
C LYS A 170 17.91 3.20 13.61
N ARG A 171 19.06 2.59 13.91
CA ARG A 171 19.95 1.95 12.93
C ARG A 171 20.19 0.48 13.27
N VAL A 172 20.63 -0.29 12.29
CA VAL A 172 21.07 -1.68 12.46
C VAL A 172 22.59 -1.71 12.56
N ALA A 173 23.12 -2.28 13.64
CA ALA A 173 24.55 -2.45 13.89
C ALA A 173 24.89 -3.91 14.20
N ILE A 174 26.18 -4.20 14.34
CA ILE A 174 26.66 -5.50 14.82
C ILE A 174 27.11 -5.36 16.28
N LYS A 175 26.60 -6.24 17.14
CA LYS A 175 27.07 -6.43 18.52
C LYS A 175 27.21 -7.92 18.81
N ASP A 176 28.35 -8.32 19.35
CA ASP A 176 28.66 -9.73 19.68
C ASP A 176 28.40 -10.70 18.50
N GLY A 177 28.72 -10.24 17.27
CA GLY A 177 28.54 -11.00 16.03
C GLY A 177 27.09 -11.14 15.55
N ARG A 178 26.14 -10.37 16.10
CA ARG A 178 24.72 -10.38 15.72
C ARG A 178 24.21 -9.00 15.34
N LEU A 179 23.22 -8.96 14.44
CA LEU A 179 22.51 -7.72 14.12
C LEU A 179 21.69 -7.27 15.32
N VAL A 180 21.74 -5.97 15.63
CA VAL A 180 20.96 -5.33 16.69
C VAL A 180 20.46 -3.96 16.24
N PHE A 181 19.28 -3.56 16.69
CA PHE A 181 18.86 -2.16 16.58
C PHE A 181 19.58 -1.30 17.62
N THR A 182 20.14 -0.17 17.20
CA THR A 182 20.83 0.80 18.05
C THR A 182 20.45 2.23 17.68
N PRO A 183 20.25 3.12 18.65
CA PRO A 183 20.08 4.54 18.36
C PRO A 183 21.43 5.14 17.95
N VAL A 184 21.44 5.94 16.89
CA VAL A 184 22.60 6.74 16.45
C VAL A 184 22.22 8.20 16.52
N ARG A 185 23.02 8.99 17.26
CA ARG A 185 22.82 10.43 17.40
C ARG A 185 23.04 11.13 16.06
N LEU A 186 22.09 11.99 15.67
CA LEU A 186 22.23 12.88 14.53
C LEU A 186 22.66 14.29 15.00
N GLU A 187 23.42 15.00 14.16
CA GLU A 187 23.85 16.37 14.45
C GLU A 187 22.74 17.41 14.18
N GLU A 188 21.81 17.09 13.30
CA GLU A 188 20.69 17.98 12.96
C GLU A 188 19.60 17.98 14.05
N ASN A 189 19.33 19.18 14.57
CA ASN A 189 18.39 19.41 15.67
C ASN A 189 16.97 19.80 15.21
N HIS A 190 16.54 19.36 14.02
CA HIS A 190 15.19 19.63 13.52
C HIS A 190 14.31 18.37 13.57
N GLY A 191 13.09 18.48 14.09
CA GLY A 191 12.14 17.35 14.19
C GLY A 191 11.31 17.39 15.48
N PRO A 192 10.16 16.69 15.52
CA PRO A 192 9.25 16.70 16.66
C PRO A 192 9.81 15.94 17.87
N ASP A 193 9.29 16.24 19.07
CA ASP A 193 9.64 15.58 20.34
C ASP A 193 9.13 14.13 20.46
N GLN A 194 8.57 13.56 19.38
CA GLN A 194 7.94 12.24 19.34
C GLN A 194 8.67 11.30 18.38
N ILE A 195 8.38 9.99 18.48
CA ILE A 195 8.84 9.02 17.48
C ILE A 195 8.20 9.38 16.14
N ARG A 196 9.02 9.42 15.09
CA ARG A 196 8.61 9.71 13.73
C ARG A 196 9.16 8.66 12.79
N GLU A 197 8.28 8.06 12.02
CA GLU A 197 8.65 7.20 10.90
C GLU A 197 8.49 7.94 9.58
N GLU A 198 9.47 7.78 8.70
CA GLU A 198 9.53 8.44 7.41
C GLU A 198 10.10 7.49 6.37
N SER A 199 9.38 7.31 5.26
CA SER A 199 9.81 6.47 4.14
C SER A 199 10.31 7.36 3.00
N PRO A 200 11.63 7.45 2.75
CA PRO A 200 12.15 8.24 1.63
C PRO A 200 11.61 7.79 0.28
N THR A 201 11.44 6.47 0.10
CA THR A 201 10.85 5.88 -1.11
C THR A 201 9.36 6.17 -1.22
N GLY A 202 8.60 6.08 -0.12
CA GLY A 202 7.19 6.46 -0.08
C GLY A 202 6.97 7.95 -0.40
N VAL A 203 7.85 8.82 0.11
CA VAL A 203 7.83 10.26 -0.21
C VAL A 203 8.09 10.50 -1.70
N ALA A 204 9.13 9.88 -2.26
CA ALA A 204 9.46 10.00 -3.68
C ALA A 204 8.31 9.51 -4.57
N LEU A 205 7.73 8.35 -4.26
CA LEU A 205 6.59 7.79 -4.99
C LEU A 205 5.37 8.71 -4.91
N THR A 206 5.10 9.30 -3.74
CA THR A 206 4.00 10.26 -3.58
C THR A 206 4.21 11.49 -4.45
N HIS A 207 5.44 12.00 -4.53
CA HIS A 207 5.77 13.08 -5.45
C HIS A 207 5.56 12.70 -6.92
N GLU A 208 5.88 11.48 -7.32
CA GLU A 208 5.60 10.98 -8.68
C GLU A 208 4.10 10.91 -8.96
N ILE A 209 3.32 10.29 -8.05
CA ILE A 209 1.85 10.22 -8.13
C ILE A 209 1.26 11.63 -8.27
N CYS A 210 1.69 12.57 -7.42
CA CYS A 210 1.24 13.96 -7.48
C CYS A 210 1.61 14.61 -8.82
N SER A 211 2.80 14.33 -9.36
CA SER A 211 3.26 14.87 -10.65
C SER A 211 2.39 14.37 -11.81
N ARG A 212 1.91 13.13 -11.76
CA ARG A 212 0.98 12.58 -12.75
C ARG A 212 -0.40 13.22 -12.64
N LEU A 213 -0.95 13.34 -11.43
CA LEU A 213 -2.25 13.99 -11.19
C LEU A 213 -2.27 15.48 -11.54
N LEU A 214 -1.13 16.17 -11.52
CA LEU A 214 -1.06 17.55 -12.02
C LEU A 214 -1.11 17.64 -13.55
N LYS A 215 -0.71 16.58 -14.26
CA LYS A 215 -0.69 16.53 -15.73
C LYS A 215 -1.92 15.85 -16.34
N GLN A 216 -2.64 15.06 -15.54
CA GLN A 216 -3.78 14.26 -15.96
C GLN A 216 -4.91 14.39 -14.93
N THR A 217 -6.15 14.51 -15.41
CA THR A 217 -7.31 14.32 -14.54
C THR A 217 -7.27 12.91 -13.95
N GLY A 218 -7.44 12.77 -12.64
CA GLY A 218 -7.44 11.45 -12.03
C GLY A 218 -7.53 11.45 -10.52
N VAL A 219 -7.46 10.23 -9.99
CA VAL A 219 -7.48 9.93 -8.56
C VAL A 219 -6.46 8.84 -8.24
N PHE A 220 -5.80 8.99 -7.11
CA PHE A 220 -5.02 7.96 -6.43
C PHE A 220 -5.75 7.56 -5.15
N LEU A 221 -5.97 6.26 -4.96
CA LEU A 221 -6.55 5.67 -3.77
C LEU A 221 -5.48 4.86 -3.03
N CYS A 222 -5.18 5.26 -1.79
CA CYS A 222 -4.25 4.57 -0.90
C CYS A 222 -5.03 3.94 0.25
N ILE A 223 -4.85 2.64 0.47
CA ILE A 223 -5.47 1.88 1.56
C ILE A 223 -4.35 1.13 2.29
N ASP A 224 -4.10 1.48 3.55
CA ASP A 224 -2.98 0.89 4.27
C ASP A 224 -3.09 1.03 5.80
N TYR A 225 -2.29 0.27 6.54
CA TYR A 225 -2.08 0.45 7.97
C TYR A 225 -1.42 1.80 8.21
N GLY A 226 -1.95 2.64 9.11
CA GLY A 226 -1.31 3.93 9.31
C GLY A 226 -1.97 4.92 10.23
N TYR A 227 -1.42 6.13 10.22
CA TYR A 227 -1.80 7.24 11.06
C TYR A 227 -1.71 8.57 10.31
N GLU A 228 -2.47 9.58 10.76
CA GLU A 228 -2.36 10.96 10.24
C GLU A 228 -1.46 11.84 11.12
N LYS A 229 -1.65 11.74 12.44
CA LYS A 229 -0.92 12.54 13.44
C LYS A 229 -0.50 11.63 14.58
N GLY A 230 0.70 11.88 15.07
CA GLY A 230 1.32 11.01 16.08
C GLY A 230 1.70 9.66 15.49
N GLY A 231 2.77 9.08 16.00
CA GLY A 231 3.28 7.79 15.56
C GLY A 231 4.03 7.11 16.68
N GLY A 232 4.37 5.85 16.46
CA GLY A 232 5.25 5.06 17.32
C GLY A 232 6.14 4.20 16.45
N GLU A 233 7.05 3.44 17.07
CA GLU A 233 7.78 2.41 16.35
C GLU A 233 6.79 1.36 15.87
N SER A 234 6.72 1.16 14.56
CA SER A 234 5.73 0.26 13.94
C SER A 234 6.34 -0.85 13.10
N LEU A 235 7.67 -0.86 12.93
CA LEU A 235 8.37 -1.95 12.24
C LEU A 235 8.01 -3.30 12.86
N GLN A 236 7.41 -4.15 12.04
CA GLN A 236 7.08 -5.54 12.36
C GLN A 236 7.63 -6.46 11.30
N ALA A 237 7.87 -7.71 11.71
CA ALA A 237 8.25 -8.78 10.81
C ALA A 237 7.30 -9.97 11.01
N LEU A 238 6.87 -10.58 9.91
CA LEU A 238 6.19 -11.86 9.92
C LEU A 238 7.06 -12.95 9.30
N PHE A 239 7.04 -14.14 9.90
CA PHE A 239 7.68 -15.32 9.35
C PHE A 239 6.75 -16.53 9.51
N GLY A 240 6.29 -17.10 8.39
CA GLY A 240 5.31 -18.18 8.39
C GLY A 240 3.97 -17.74 9.02
N GLY A 241 3.55 -16.50 8.76
CA GLY A 241 2.31 -15.91 9.26
C GLY A 241 2.30 -15.58 10.77
N LYS A 242 3.47 -15.49 11.42
CA LYS A 242 3.59 -15.17 12.85
C LYS A 242 4.58 -14.04 13.09
N LEU A 243 4.30 -13.21 14.09
CA LEU A 243 5.21 -12.17 14.55
C LEU A 243 6.58 -12.76 14.87
N SER A 244 7.60 -12.13 14.28
CA SER A 244 9.00 -12.49 14.43
C SER A 244 9.80 -11.24 14.76
N ASP A 245 11.00 -11.42 15.31
CA ASP A 245 11.99 -10.36 15.36
C ASP A 245 12.47 -10.04 13.94
N PRO A 246 12.45 -8.77 13.49
CA PRO A 246 12.92 -8.37 12.16
C PRO A 246 14.35 -8.78 11.80
N LEU A 247 15.22 -8.99 12.80
CA LEU A 247 16.63 -9.28 12.58
C LEU A 247 16.95 -10.79 12.53
N LEU A 248 15.98 -11.69 12.72
CA LEU A 248 16.21 -13.15 12.79
C LEU A 248 16.10 -13.90 11.46
N HIS A 249 15.18 -13.50 10.59
CA HIS A 249 14.86 -14.21 9.34
C HIS A 249 15.01 -13.27 8.14
N VAL A 250 16.13 -12.55 8.09
CA VAL A 250 16.38 -11.49 7.12
C VAL A 250 16.32 -12.04 5.69
N GLY A 251 15.50 -11.39 4.84
CA GLY A 251 15.24 -11.86 3.46
C GLY A 251 14.12 -12.90 3.34
N LYS A 252 13.62 -13.41 4.46
CA LYS A 252 12.57 -14.44 4.51
C LYS A 252 11.34 -14.02 5.29
N SER A 253 11.41 -12.88 5.97
CA SER A 253 10.30 -12.27 6.67
C SER A 253 9.71 -11.12 5.87
N ASP A 254 8.39 -11.01 5.91
CA ASP A 254 7.68 -9.83 5.44
C ASP A 254 7.83 -8.70 6.46
N LEU A 255 8.38 -7.56 6.03
CA LEU A 255 8.62 -6.39 6.88
C LEU A 255 7.60 -5.30 6.56
N THR A 256 6.88 -4.85 7.57
CA THR A 256 5.86 -3.79 7.44
C THR A 256 6.10 -2.66 8.43
N CYS A 257 5.74 -1.44 8.04
CA CYS A 257 5.68 -0.26 8.89
C CYS A 257 4.35 0.48 8.65
N HIS A 258 3.77 1.07 9.68
CA HIS A 258 2.62 1.95 9.53
C HIS A 258 2.93 3.14 8.62
N VAL A 259 2.02 3.40 7.68
CA VAL A 259 2.08 4.51 6.74
C VAL A 259 1.76 5.83 7.46
N ASN A 260 2.65 6.80 7.27
CA ASN A 260 2.44 8.17 7.70
C ASN A 260 1.57 8.93 6.68
N PHE A 261 0.25 8.74 6.74
CA PHE A 261 -0.70 9.43 5.86
C PHE A 261 -0.65 10.96 6.01
N GLY A 262 -0.26 11.48 7.18
CA GLY A 262 -0.04 12.91 7.38
C GLY A 262 0.98 13.48 6.39
N GLN A 263 2.11 12.79 6.22
CA GLN A 263 3.15 13.17 5.26
C GLN A 263 2.65 13.10 3.82
N LEU A 264 1.92 12.04 3.43
CA LEU A 264 1.37 11.92 2.07
C LEU A 264 0.41 13.08 1.74
N LYS A 265 -0.43 13.44 2.72
CA LYS A 265 -1.38 14.55 2.63
C LYS A 265 -0.69 15.90 2.50
N GLU A 266 0.33 16.16 3.32
CA GLU A 266 1.10 17.41 3.25
C GLU A 266 1.77 17.59 1.88
N ILE A 267 2.37 16.53 1.34
CA ILE A 267 2.98 16.54 -0.01
C ILE A 267 1.95 16.93 -1.06
N ALA A 268 0.78 16.28 -1.07
CA ALA A 268 -0.25 16.55 -2.07
C ALA A 268 -0.86 17.95 -1.95
N LEU A 269 -1.18 18.41 -0.74
CA LEU A 269 -1.73 19.75 -0.49
C LEU A 269 -0.74 20.84 -0.88
N SER A 270 0.56 20.66 -0.60
CA SER A 270 1.60 21.63 -0.98
C SER A 270 1.72 21.82 -2.50
N ARG A 271 1.21 20.86 -3.28
CA ARG A 271 1.16 20.88 -4.75
C ARG A 271 -0.19 21.33 -5.32
N GLY A 272 -1.13 21.74 -4.47
CA GLY A 272 -2.46 22.20 -4.89
C GLY A 272 -3.43 21.11 -5.32
N LEU A 273 -3.16 19.85 -4.96
CA LEU A 273 -4.05 18.72 -5.25
C LEU A 273 -5.17 18.60 -4.21
N GLY A 274 -6.27 17.98 -4.60
CA GLY A 274 -7.36 17.65 -3.70
C GLY A 274 -6.99 16.44 -2.86
N VAL A 275 -7.29 16.47 -1.56
CA VAL A 275 -7.04 15.33 -0.66
C VAL A 275 -8.28 15.08 0.18
N PHE A 276 -8.71 13.81 0.21
CA PHE A 276 -9.67 13.32 1.18
C PHE A 276 -9.04 12.29 2.11
N GLY A 277 -9.44 12.35 3.38
CA GLY A 277 -8.95 11.47 4.43
C GLY A 277 -7.64 11.94 5.11
N PRO A 278 -6.94 11.02 5.78
CA PRO A 278 -7.29 9.60 5.88
C PRO A 278 -8.60 9.36 6.66
N LEU A 279 -9.51 8.56 6.11
CA LEU A 279 -10.63 7.98 6.85
C LEU A 279 -10.25 6.59 7.36
N SER A 280 -10.98 6.05 8.34
CA SER A 280 -10.83 4.62 8.65
C SER A 280 -11.41 3.76 7.51
N GLN A 281 -10.83 2.57 7.28
CA GLN A 281 -11.35 1.62 6.29
C GLN A 281 -12.83 1.30 6.53
N ARG A 282 -13.24 1.15 7.79
CA ARG A 282 -14.64 0.98 8.16
C ARG A 282 -15.52 2.10 7.60
N GLN A 283 -15.16 3.36 7.83
CA GLN A 283 -15.95 4.50 7.36
C GLN A 283 -16.09 4.46 5.84
N PHE A 284 -14.97 4.34 5.13
CA PHE A 284 -14.96 4.30 3.67
C PHE A 284 -15.82 3.15 3.11
N LEU A 285 -15.59 1.91 3.57
CA LEU A 285 -16.31 0.73 3.09
C LEU A 285 -17.81 0.82 3.39
N LYS A 286 -18.19 1.36 4.55
CA LYS A 286 -19.61 1.61 4.87
C LYS A 286 -20.23 2.63 3.93
N THR A 287 -19.55 3.74 3.66
CA THR A 287 -20.04 4.79 2.75
C THR A 287 -20.24 4.26 1.33
N ILE A 288 -19.32 3.45 0.80
CA ILE A 288 -19.44 2.86 -0.54
C ILE A 288 -20.34 1.61 -0.59
N GLY A 289 -20.95 1.21 0.55
CA GLY A 289 -22.07 0.27 0.56
C GLY A 289 -21.75 -1.19 0.89
N ILE A 290 -20.70 -1.47 1.67
CA ILE A 290 -20.32 -2.84 2.06
C ILE A 290 -21.46 -3.66 2.65
N GLU A 291 -22.24 -3.08 3.57
CA GLU A 291 -23.36 -3.78 4.24
C GLU A 291 -24.40 -4.26 3.21
N ARG A 292 -24.74 -3.43 2.24
CA ARG A 292 -25.68 -3.79 1.18
C ARG A 292 -25.15 -4.93 0.32
N ARG A 293 -23.87 -4.87 -0.05
CA ARG A 293 -23.26 -5.90 -0.90
C ARG A 293 -23.17 -7.25 -0.21
N ILE A 294 -22.81 -7.26 1.08
CA ILE A 294 -22.81 -8.49 1.88
C ILE A 294 -24.21 -9.08 1.96
N GLU A 295 -25.24 -8.28 2.24
CA GLU A 295 -26.62 -8.79 2.29
C GLU A 295 -27.08 -9.41 0.97
N MET A 296 -26.69 -8.83 -0.18
CA MET A 296 -26.96 -9.42 -1.49
C MET A 296 -26.27 -10.78 -1.64
N LEU A 297 -24.97 -10.86 -1.37
CA LEU A 297 -24.22 -12.11 -1.49
C LEU A 297 -24.73 -13.20 -0.54
N LYS A 298 -25.16 -12.83 0.67
CA LYS A 298 -25.78 -13.75 1.65
C LYS A 298 -27.10 -14.33 1.14
N ARG A 299 -27.88 -13.56 0.38
CA ARG A 299 -29.13 -14.03 -0.24
C ARG A 299 -28.86 -14.94 -1.42
N GLU A 300 -27.90 -14.57 -2.26
CA GLU A 300 -27.49 -15.34 -3.45
C GLU A 300 -26.78 -16.65 -3.07
N ASN A 301 -26.03 -16.67 -1.96
CA ASN A 301 -25.24 -17.81 -1.51
C ASN A 301 -25.58 -18.19 -0.05
N PRO A 302 -26.77 -18.76 0.23
CA PRO A 302 -27.19 -19.02 1.61
C PRO A 302 -26.24 -19.92 2.41
N SER A 303 -25.51 -20.83 1.77
CA SER A 303 -24.52 -21.70 2.41
C SER A 303 -23.26 -20.97 2.87
N GLN A 304 -22.96 -19.79 2.32
CA GLN A 304 -21.77 -18.99 2.63
C GLN A 304 -22.08 -17.82 3.59
N LYS A 305 -23.27 -17.75 4.16
CA LYS A 305 -23.69 -16.63 5.01
C LYS A 305 -22.73 -16.35 6.16
N ALA A 306 -22.34 -17.40 6.90
CA ALA A 306 -21.47 -17.26 8.07
C ALA A 306 -20.06 -16.78 7.68
N SER A 307 -19.48 -17.32 6.60
CA SER A 307 -18.14 -16.89 6.15
C SER A 307 -18.15 -15.44 5.67
N LEU A 308 -19.21 -15.02 4.96
CA LEU A 308 -19.38 -13.63 4.54
C LEU A 308 -19.50 -12.66 5.73
N GLU A 309 -20.17 -13.05 6.82
CA GLU A 309 -20.30 -12.23 8.03
C GLU A 309 -18.98 -12.11 8.80
N VAL A 310 -18.21 -13.20 8.89
CA VAL A 310 -16.86 -13.17 9.47
C VAL A 310 -15.95 -12.26 8.64
N ALA A 311 -15.96 -12.39 7.32
CA ALA A 311 -15.15 -11.58 6.42
C ALA A 311 -15.52 -10.09 6.49
N ALA A 312 -16.83 -9.78 6.50
CA ALA A 312 -17.34 -8.44 6.72
C ALA A 312 -16.83 -7.84 8.03
N THR A 313 -16.97 -8.59 9.12
CA THR A 313 -16.50 -8.19 10.46
C THR A 313 -15.00 -7.92 10.42
N ARG A 314 -14.21 -8.76 9.74
CA ARG A 314 -12.76 -8.55 9.63
C ARG A 314 -12.40 -7.22 8.98
N LEU A 315 -13.11 -6.85 7.90
CA LEU A 315 -12.87 -5.63 7.15
C LEU A 315 -13.31 -4.35 7.87
N ILE A 316 -14.42 -4.39 8.63
CA ILE A 316 -15.06 -3.17 9.16
C ILE A 316 -15.08 -3.05 10.68
N HIS A 317 -14.72 -4.09 11.44
CA HIS A 317 -14.79 -4.04 12.90
C HIS A 317 -13.65 -3.16 13.47
N PRO A 318 -13.92 -2.25 14.43
CA PRO A 318 -12.92 -1.31 14.94
C PRO A 318 -11.67 -1.95 15.56
N GLN A 319 -11.83 -3.12 16.19
CA GLN A 319 -10.75 -3.90 16.81
C GLN A 319 -10.05 -4.86 15.83
N GLN A 320 -10.41 -4.81 14.54
CA GLN A 320 -9.77 -5.57 13.47
C GLN A 320 -9.25 -4.56 12.43
N MET A 321 -9.49 -4.76 11.14
CA MET A 321 -8.96 -3.85 10.12
C MET A 321 -9.70 -2.50 10.09
N GLY A 322 -10.91 -2.45 10.63
CA GLY A 322 -11.83 -1.32 10.45
C GLY A 322 -11.27 0.04 10.90
N THR A 323 -10.54 0.11 12.02
CA THR A 323 -9.91 1.35 12.49
C THR A 323 -8.44 1.42 12.13
N LEU A 324 -7.72 0.30 12.17
CA LEU A 324 -6.28 0.26 11.98
C LEU A 324 -5.90 0.68 10.55
N PHE A 325 -6.65 0.20 9.55
CA PHE A 325 -6.49 0.64 8.18
C PHE A 325 -7.09 2.02 7.95
N LYS A 326 -6.39 2.77 7.12
CA LYS A 326 -6.78 4.09 6.65
C LYS A 326 -6.98 4.09 5.15
N VAL A 327 -7.83 5.00 4.69
CA VAL A 327 -8.11 5.22 3.27
C VAL A 327 -7.94 6.70 2.96
N MET A 328 -7.13 7.00 1.96
CA MET A 328 -6.88 8.35 1.46
C MET A 328 -7.09 8.40 -0.05
N ALA A 329 -7.70 9.48 -0.52
CA ALA A 329 -7.74 9.79 -1.94
C ALA A 329 -7.02 11.11 -2.23
N ILE A 330 -6.14 11.11 -3.23
CA ILE A 330 -5.49 12.31 -3.78
C ILE A 330 -5.98 12.47 -5.22
N PHE A 331 -6.46 13.65 -5.61
CA PHE A 331 -7.12 13.81 -6.90
C PHE A 331 -6.93 15.18 -7.53
N SER A 332 -7.17 15.24 -8.84
CA SER A 332 -7.12 16.43 -9.67
C SER A 332 -8.03 16.26 -10.88
N PRO A 333 -8.71 17.32 -11.37
CA PRO A 333 -8.80 18.64 -10.79
C PRO A 333 -9.72 18.65 -9.55
N LEU A 334 -9.63 19.71 -8.75
CA LEU A 334 -10.45 19.88 -7.53
C LEU A 334 -11.97 19.81 -7.78
N THR A 335 -12.41 20.11 -9.01
CA THR A 335 -13.82 20.09 -9.42
C THR A 335 -14.37 18.68 -9.65
N ILE A 336 -13.54 17.65 -9.71
CA ILE A 336 -13.94 16.26 -9.95
C ILE A 336 -13.47 15.40 -8.79
N ALA A 337 -14.14 15.56 -7.65
CA ALA A 337 -13.83 14.82 -6.43
C ALA A 337 -14.43 13.39 -6.44
N PRO A 338 -13.69 12.37 -5.95
CA PRO A 338 -14.23 11.02 -5.79
C PRO A 338 -15.31 10.98 -4.70
N THR A 339 -16.28 10.07 -4.80
CA THR A 339 -17.24 9.78 -3.72
C THR A 339 -16.63 8.88 -2.65
N GLY A 340 -17.36 8.71 -1.53
CA GLY A 340 -17.01 7.77 -0.47
C GLY A 340 -16.29 8.41 0.70
N PHE A 341 -16.05 9.71 0.63
CA PHE A 341 -15.27 10.48 1.59
C PHE A 341 -16.07 11.61 2.26
N GLU A 342 -17.36 11.73 1.91
CA GLU A 342 -18.28 12.65 2.55
C GLU A 342 -18.48 12.27 4.03
N GLN A 343 -18.48 13.25 4.93
CA GLN A 343 -18.68 13.06 6.38
C GLN A 343 -20.13 13.32 6.80
#